data_AF-A0AAN6IFM3-F1
#
_entry.id   AF-A0AAN6IFM3-F1
#
_cell.length_a   1.000
_cell.length_b   1.000
_cell.length_c   1.000
_cell.angle_alpha   90.00
_cell.angle_beta   90.00
_cell.angle_gamma   90.00
#
_symmetry.space_group_name_H-M   'P 1'
#
loop_
_entity.id
_entity.type
_entity.pdbx_description
1 polymer ?
#
loop_
_entity_poly.entity_id
_entity_poly.type
_entity_poly.pdbx_seq_one_letter_code
_entity_poly.pdbx_strand_id
1 'polypeptide(L)'
;MHHYSTSAYISCIGLRATETIEVWQSFVPSESLKHEFLLNGILAFAALHIAKLTRQPDFKAKSNSTGSFLSSSSFYFQKAVEYQNLAFESFHGVLQNVTPDNCSAVFGFSILTMLFAIAIPGIEDASQGGGPNLNSMQSIFTLFEYLRGLASIIEVSKDWLASGPFRVVLGTFDDYTTDNWRITNADAAQALNRLTILNDEFNASSSATELSKFATNKRAISLLEFCYAKQNFPPALTDETLAQTAKDSSDIYRGHIVGWLGMAGGDFVSQLRQSDSLSLLIFVHWAILLGNLENFWWSHNSGKVLVAEIAGVLHTRGEEWEERTRWARGKVGLL
;
A
#
# COMPACT_ATOMS: atom_id res chain seq x y z
N MET A 1 -23.42 4.65 3.88
CA MET A 1 -23.73 4.46 2.45
C MET A 1 -23.55 5.72 1.62
N HIS A 2 -24.31 6.81 1.83
CA HIS A 2 -24.17 8.02 1.00
C HIS A 2 -22.71 8.52 0.88
N HIS A 3 -22.03 8.75 2.01
CA HIS A 3 -20.62 9.18 2.02
C HIS A 3 -19.68 8.22 1.29
N TYR A 4 -19.98 6.91 1.30
CA TYR A 4 -19.18 5.95 0.55
C TYR A 4 -19.33 6.20 -0.96
N SER A 5 -20.56 6.18 -1.46
CA SER A 5 -20.88 6.30 -2.89
C SER A 5 -20.57 7.67 -3.50
N THR A 6 -20.43 8.71 -2.68
CA THR A 6 -20.09 10.07 -3.16
C THR A 6 -18.61 10.43 -2.99
N SER A 7 -17.93 9.86 -2.00
CA SER A 7 -16.62 10.37 -1.58
C SER A 7 -15.62 9.29 -1.17
N ALA A 8 -16.00 8.35 -0.30
CA ALA A 8 -15.02 7.39 0.23
C ALA A 8 -14.54 6.37 -0.83
N TYR A 9 -15.38 6.01 -1.80
CA TYR A 9 -15.05 5.06 -2.87
C TYR A 9 -13.82 5.48 -3.69
N ILE A 10 -13.55 6.79 -3.81
CA ILE A 10 -12.36 7.34 -4.48
C ILE A 10 -11.07 6.82 -3.86
N SER A 11 -11.08 6.52 -2.56
CA SER A 11 -9.93 5.94 -1.86
C SER A 11 -9.57 4.53 -2.33
N CYS A 12 -10.55 3.80 -2.88
CA CYS A 12 -10.37 2.49 -3.51
C CYS A 12 -9.93 2.63 -4.97
N ILE A 13 -10.26 3.76 -5.60
CA ILE A 13 -9.83 4.18 -6.95
C ILE A 13 -8.43 4.79 -6.93
N GLY A 14 -7.92 5.21 -5.76
CA GLY A 14 -6.56 5.69 -5.58
C GLY A 14 -5.45 4.74 -6.06
N LEU A 15 -5.82 3.50 -6.32
CA LEU A 15 -4.99 2.51 -6.94
C LEU A 15 -5.38 2.22 -8.40
N ARG A 16 -6.16 2.98 -9.20
CA ARG A 16 -6.34 2.77 -10.68
C ARG A 16 -7.33 3.73 -11.42
N ALA A 17 -7.26 3.63 -12.75
CA ALA A 17 -7.98 4.31 -13.84
C ALA A 17 -9.52 4.37 -13.76
N THR A 18 -10.10 5.22 -14.62
CA THR A 18 -11.55 5.46 -14.80
C THR A 18 -12.41 4.20 -14.91
N GLU A 19 -11.88 3.11 -15.46
CA GLU A 19 -12.57 1.82 -15.65
C GLU A 19 -12.98 1.14 -14.32
N THR A 20 -12.32 1.46 -13.21
CA THR A 20 -12.64 0.88 -11.89
C THR A 20 -13.70 1.68 -11.12
N ILE A 21 -14.09 2.86 -11.62
CA ILE A 21 -15.07 3.74 -10.97
C ILE A 21 -16.40 3.03 -10.80
N GLU A 22 -16.93 2.42 -11.86
CA GLU A 22 -18.23 1.74 -11.81
C GLU A 22 -18.24 0.58 -10.80
N VAL A 23 -17.11 -0.13 -10.68
CA VAL A 23 -16.96 -1.23 -9.72
C VAL A 23 -17.13 -0.73 -8.29
N TRP A 24 -16.38 0.30 -7.90
CA TRP A 24 -16.38 0.78 -6.52
C TRP A 24 -17.55 1.71 -6.19
N GLN A 25 -18.01 2.53 -7.14
CA GLN A 25 -19.06 3.51 -6.91
C GLN A 25 -20.47 2.89 -6.95
N SER A 26 -20.67 1.89 -7.82
CA SER A 26 -22.01 1.39 -8.15
C SER A 26 -22.15 -0.11 -7.86
N PHE A 27 -21.27 -0.95 -8.40
CA PHE A 27 -21.39 -2.40 -8.22
C PHE A 27 -21.22 -2.82 -6.75
N VAL A 28 -20.12 -2.42 -6.10
CA VAL A 28 -19.83 -2.80 -4.71
C VAL A 28 -20.94 -2.39 -3.73
N PRO A 29 -21.48 -1.16 -3.76
CA PRO A 29 -22.66 -0.81 -2.96
C PRO A 29 -23.90 -1.64 -3.27
N SER A 30 -24.17 -1.94 -4.54
CA SER A 30 -25.32 -2.77 -4.93
C SER A 30 -25.16 -4.21 -4.43
N GLU A 31 -23.94 -4.76 -4.55
CA GLU A 31 -23.60 -6.10 -4.09
C GLU A 31 -23.67 -6.21 -2.56
N SER A 32 -23.33 -5.13 -1.86
CA SER A 32 -23.41 -5.08 -0.40
C SER A 32 -24.82 -5.29 0.15
N LEU A 33 -25.87 -4.96 -0.62
CA LEU A 33 -27.25 -5.17 -0.21
C LEU A 33 -27.63 -6.66 -0.11
N LYS A 34 -26.84 -7.55 -0.73
CA LYS A 34 -27.01 -9.01 -0.67
C LYS A 34 -26.17 -9.67 0.43
N HIS A 35 -25.14 -8.97 0.92
CA HIS A 35 -24.10 -9.54 1.77
C HIS A 35 -23.81 -8.64 2.96
N GLU A 36 -24.26 -9.07 4.15
CA GLU A 36 -24.14 -8.29 5.39
C GLU A 36 -22.69 -7.89 5.72
N PHE A 37 -21.73 -8.80 5.52
CA PHE A 37 -20.31 -8.50 5.76
C PHE A 37 -19.80 -7.36 4.89
N LEU A 38 -20.19 -7.31 3.60
CA LEU A 38 -19.78 -6.27 2.69
C LEU A 38 -20.46 -4.94 3.02
N LEU A 39 -21.74 -4.97 3.40
CA LEU A 39 -22.45 -3.78 3.85
C LEU A 39 -21.77 -3.16 5.07
N ASN A 40 -21.51 -3.96 6.09
CA ASN A 40 -20.82 -3.51 7.29
C ASN A 40 -19.40 -3.03 6.96
N GLY A 41 -18.66 -3.69 6.06
CA GLY A 41 -17.35 -3.21 5.60
C GLY A 41 -17.38 -1.85 4.90
N ILE A 42 -18.38 -1.61 4.04
CA ILE A 42 -18.58 -0.30 3.39
C ILE A 42 -18.88 0.79 4.44
N LEU A 43 -19.72 0.47 5.42
CA LEU A 43 -20.06 1.39 6.51
C LEU A 43 -18.85 1.68 7.41
N ALA A 44 -18.06 0.66 7.74
CA ALA A 44 -16.82 0.78 8.49
C ALA A 44 -15.84 1.72 7.78
N PHE A 45 -15.58 1.46 6.50
CA PHE A 45 -14.67 2.27 5.70
C PHE A 45 -15.14 3.72 5.54
N ALA A 46 -16.44 3.93 5.30
CA ALA A 46 -17.02 5.27 5.22
C ALA A 46 -16.90 6.03 6.53
N ALA A 47 -17.21 5.39 7.67
CA ALA A 47 -17.08 5.99 8.99
C ALA A 47 -15.61 6.34 9.28
N LEU A 48 -14.66 5.48 8.92
CA LEU A 48 -13.23 5.74 9.10
C LEU A 48 -12.77 6.94 8.28
N HIS A 49 -13.23 7.03 7.02
CA HIS A 49 -12.93 8.17 6.17
C HIS A 49 -13.52 9.47 6.73
N ILE A 50 -14.74 9.47 7.27
CA ILE A 50 -15.33 10.65 7.95
C ILE A 50 -14.52 11.00 9.19
N ALA A 51 -14.12 10.01 10.00
CA ALA A 51 -13.31 10.23 11.20
C ALA A 51 -12.00 10.94 10.86
N LYS A 52 -11.36 10.58 9.74
CA LYS A 52 -10.16 11.25 9.23
C LYS A 52 -10.44 12.68 8.77
N LEU A 53 -11.49 12.91 7.98
CA LEU A 53 -11.82 14.24 7.43
C LEU A 53 -12.28 15.25 8.49
N THR A 54 -12.93 14.77 9.55
CA THR A 54 -13.42 15.62 10.65
C THR A 54 -12.37 15.90 11.72
N ARG A 55 -11.15 15.39 11.54
CA ARG A 55 -10.02 15.60 12.43
C ARG A 55 -9.33 16.93 12.09
N GLN A 56 -9.17 17.82 13.08
CA GLN A 56 -8.42 19.07 12.87
C GLN A 56 -6.90 18.79 12.81
N PRO A 57 -6.16 19.38 11.87
CA PRO A 57 -4.72 19.51 11.99
C PRO A 57 -4.43 20.56 13.07
N ASP A 58 -3.53 20.23 14.01
CA ASP A 58 -3.10 21.11 15.09
C ASP A 58 -2.48 22.42 14.57
N PHE A 59 -3.31 23.39 14.20
CA PHE A 59 -2.90 24.77 14.00
C PHE A 59 -3.72 25.67 14.89
N LYS A 60 -3.19 25.87 16.10
CA LYS A 60 -3.56 26.90 17.08
C LYS A 60 -5.02 26.81 17.53
N ALA A 61 -5.27 25.97 18.53
CA ALA A 61 -6.41 26.10 19.44
C ALA A 61 -6.36 27.45 20.19
N LYS A 62 -6.76 28.52 19.52
CA LYS A 62 -7.30 29.73 20.13
C LYS A 62 -8.77 29.78 19.69
N SER A 63 -9.67 29.65 20.67
CA SER A 63 -11.11 29.94 20.64
C SER A 63 -12.02 28.71 20.88
N ASN A 64 -12.30 28.47 22.17
CA ASN A 64 -13.62 28.22 22.80
C ASN A 64 -14.70 27.40 22.08
N SER A 65 -14.36 26.51 21.14
CA SER A 65 -15.29 25.62 20.43
C SER A 65 -14.72 24.21 20.18
N THR A 66 -13.71 23.81 20.95
CA THR A 66 -12.89 22.60 20.76
C THR A 66 -13.53 21.29 21.22
N GLY A 67 -14.70 21.31 21.87
CA GLY A 67 -15.33 20.08 22.40
C GLY A 67 -16.09 19.24 21.36
N SER A 68 -16.66 19.85 20.31
CA SER A 68 -17.63 19.16 19.43
C SER A 68 -16.97 18.34 18.30
N PHE A 69 -15.85 18.81 17.75
CA PHE A 69 -15.23 18.19 16.56
C PHE A 69 -14.31 17.00 16.88
N LEU A 70 -13.54 17.07 17.99
CA LEU A 70 -12.80 15.89 18.49
C LEU A 70 -13.76 14.77 18.89
N SER A 71 -14.93 15.12 19.44
CA SER A 71 -16.02 14.17 19.72
C SER A 71 -16.58 13.54 18.45
N SER A 72 -16.64 14.29 17.33
CA SER A 72 -17.16 13.77 16.06
C SER A 72 -16.18 12.78 15.41
N SER A 73 -14.88 13.11 15.35
CA SER A 73 -13.84 12.20 14.84
C SER A 73 -13.77 10.90 15.67
N SER A 74 -13.80 11.03 17.00
CA SER A 74 -13.84 9.88 17.92
C SER A 74 -15.10 9.03 17.75
N PHE A 75 -16.27 9.65 17.60
CA PHE A 75 -17.54 8.95 17.37
C PHE A 75 -17.52 8.13 16.07
N TYR A 76 -17.09 8.72 14.96
CA TYR A 76 -17.02 8.01 13.68
C TYR A 76 -15.93 6.93 13.67
N PHE A 77 -14.82 7.13 14.38
CA PHE A 77 -13.81 6.09 14.56
C PHE A 77 -14.37 4.89 15.35
N GLN A 78 -15.10 5.13 16.44
CA GLN A 78 -15.76 4.07 17.19
C GLN A 78 -16.77 3.32 16.31
N LYS A 79 -17.58 4.04 15.53
CA LYS A 79 -18.52 3.41 14.58
C LYS A 79 -17.82 2.59 13.51
N ALA A 80 -16.68 3.08 13.01
CA ALA A 80 -15.85 2.33 12.08
C ALA A 80 -15.42 0.97 12.64
N VAL A 81 -14.93 0.95 13.89
CA VAL A 81 -14.53 -0.29 14.58
C VAL A 81 -15.73 -1.21 14.84
N GLU A 82 -16.86 -0.66 15.28
CA GLU A 82 -18.09 -1.43 15.51
C GLU A 82 -18.56 -2.14 14.23
N TYR A 83 -18.66 -1.42 13.11
CA TYR A 83 -19.04 -2.02 11.82
C TYR A 83 -18.01 -3.03 11.32
N GLN A 84 -16.70 -2.80 11.53
CA GLN A 84 -15.67 -3.76 11.14
C GLN A 84 -15.82 -5.09 11.90
N ASN A 85 -16.13 -5.04 13.20
CA ASN A 85 -16.35 -6.23 14.00
C ASN A 85 -17.58 -7.02 13.53
N LEU A 86 -18.70 -6.33 13.26
CA LEU A 86 -19.91 -6.95 12.70
C LEU A 86 -19.65 -7.58 11.32
N ALA A 87 -18.83 -6.91 10.50
CA ALA A 87 -18.44 -7.44 9.21
C ALA A 87 -17.62 -8.73 9.34
N PHE A 88 -16.66 -8.79 10.27
CA PHE A 88 -15.84 -9.98 10.48
C PHE A 88 -16.61 -11.17 11.04
N GLU A 89 -17.57 -10.93 11.94
CA GLU A 89 -18.43 -11.99 12.49
C GLU A 89 -19.17 -12.75 11.38
N SER A 90 -19.76 -12.01 10.44
CA SER A 90 -20.46 -12.59 9.28
C SER A 90 -19.52 -13.11 8.19
N PHE A 91 -18.32 -12.51 8.03
CA PHE A 91 -17.36 -12.90 7.00
C PHE A 91 -16.67 -14.25 7.27
N HIS A 92 -16.40 -14.59 8.53
CA HIS A 92 -15.65 -15.81 8.88
C HIS A 92 -16.31 -17.09 8.35
N GLY A 93 -17.63 -17.18 8.42
CA GLY A 93 -18.37 -18.34 7.86
C GLY A 93 -18.35 -18.38 6.33
N VAL A 94 -18.33 -17.23 5.67
CA VAL A 94 -18.33 -17.13 4.20
C VAL A 94 -16.98 -17.55 3.61
N LEU A 95 -15.86 -17.23 4.27
CA LEU A 95 -14.53 -17.62 3.82
C LEU A 95 -14.33 -19.14 3.70
N GLN A 96 -15.10 -19.93 4.45
CA GLN A 96 -15.02 -21.40 4.38
C GLN A 96 -15.71 -21.98 3.14
N ASN A 97 -16.56 -21.19 2.46
CA ASN A 97 -17.30 -21.61 1.27
C ASN A 97 -17.45 -20.45 0.28
N VAL A 98 -16.37 -20.18 -0.45
CA VAL A 98 -16.38 -19.20 -1.55
C VAL A 98 -17.03 -19.81 -2.78
N THR A 99 -18.01 -19.12 -3.35
CA THR A 99 -18.85 -19.55 -4.46
C THR A 99 -18.89 -18.48 -5.56
N PRO A 100 -19.35 -18.80 -6.79
CA PRO A 100 -19.48 -17.79 -7.85
C PRO A 100 -20.36 -16.60 -7.45
N ASP A 101 -21.37 -16.83 -6.60
CA ASP A 101 -22.33 -15.80 -6.20
C ASP A 101 -21.74 -14.83 -5.17
N ASN A 102 -20.82 -15.28 -4.30
CA ASN A 102 -20.28 -14.45 -3.22
C ASN A 102 -18.84 -13.98 -3.46
N CYS A 103 -18.12 -14.50 -4.46
CA CYS A 103 -16.68 -14.26 -4.62
C CYS A 103 -16.35 -12.77 -4.84
N SER A 104 -17.18 -12.05 -5.59
CA SER A 104 -17.00 -10.61 -5.83
C SER A 104 -17.17 -9.83 -4.53
N ALA A 105 -18.14 -10.19 -3.69
CA ALA A 105 -18.35 -9.54 -2.40
C ALA A 105 -17.19 -9.83 -1.43
N VAL A 106 -16.72 -11.08 -1.38
CA VAL A 106 -15.56 -11.51 -0.57
C VAL A 106 -14.32 -10.73 -0.97
N PHE A 107 -14.06 -10.60 -2.28
CA PHE A 107 -12.91 -9.86 -2.79
C PHE A 107 -12.99 -8.36 -2.48
N GLY A 108 -14.14 -7.73 -2.75
CA GLY A 108 -14.36 -6.31 -2.45
C GLY A 108 -14.23 -5.98 -0.96
N PHE A 109 -14.80 -6.82 -0.09
CA PHE A 109 -14.69 -6.67 1.36
C PHE A 109 -13.24 -6.82 1.85
N SER A 110 -12.48 -7.75 1.27
CA SER A 110 -11.08 -7.98 1.63
C SER A 110 -10.20 -6.77 1.29
N ILE A 111 -10.44 -6.11 0.16
CA ILE A 111 -9.76 -4.86 -0.20
C ILE A 111 -10.13 -3.73 0.78
N LEU A 112 -11.42 -3.56 1.09
CA LEU A 112 -11.87 -2.54 2.04
C LEU A 112 -11.24 -2.75 3.42
N THR A 113 -11.17 -4.00 3.88
CA THR A 113 -10.52 -4.37 5.15
C THR A 113 -9.03 -4.06 5.13
N MET A 114 -8.34 -4.38 4.04
CA MET A 114 -6.92 -4.04 3.88
C MET A 114 -6.70 -2.52 3.97
N LEU A 115 -7.47 -1.73 3.23
CA LEU A 115 -7.38 -0.26 3.27
C LEU A 115 -7.73 0.30 4.65
N PHE A 116 -8.72 -0.28 5.32
CA PHE A 116 -9.08 0.06 6.69
C PHE A 116 -7.90 -0.16 7.64
N ALA A 117 -7.26 -1.33 7.59
CA ALA A 117 -6.13 -1.67 8.45
C ALA A 117 -4.90 -0.78 8.23
N ILE A 118 -4.58 -0.44 6.98
CA ILE A 118 -3.47 0.49 6.66
C ILE A 118 -3.75 1.90 7.20
N ALA A 119 -5.01 2.31 7.25
CA ALA A 119 -5.37 3.67 7.64
C ALA A 119 -5.35 3.93 9.15
N ILE A 120 -5.53 2.90 9.99
CA ILE A 120 -5.62 3.04 11.45
C ILE A 120 -4.38 3.68 12.09
N PRO A 121 -3.14 3.24 11.80
CA PRO A 121 -1.95 3.84 12.40
C PRO A 121 -1.86 5.36 12.17
N GLY A 122 -2.21 5.82 10.96
CA GLY A 122 -2.24 7.26 10.62
C GLY A 122 -3.37 8.06 11.27
N ILE A 123 -4.30 7.40 11.97
CA ILE A 123 -5.34 8.02 12.81
C ILE A 123 -4.90 8.01 14.28
N GLU A 124 -4.20 6.98 14.73
CA GLU A 124 -3.71 6.83 16.09
C GLU A 124 -2.45 7.67 16.37
N ASP A 125 -1.48 7.72 15.45
CA ASP A 125 -0.24 8.50 15.62
C ASP A 125 -0.51 10.01 15.78
N ALA A 126 -1.51 10.52 15.07
CA ALA A 126 -1.95 11.90 15.21
C ALA A 126 -2.67 12.20 16.54
N SER A 127 -2.98 11.18 17.36
CA SER A 127 -3.73 11.33 18.62
C SER A 127 -2.82 11.49 19.83
N GLN A 128 -1.56 11.05 19.73
CA GLN A 128 -0.67 10.99 20.88
C GLN A 128 0.42 12.07 20.91
N GLY A 129 0.56 12.92 19.88
CA GLY A 129 1.62 13.96 19.86
C GLY A 129 3.05 13.41 20.04
N GLY A 130 3.21 12.09 19.93
CA GLY A 130 4.48 11.38 20.07
C GLY A 130 5.25 11.43 18.76
N GLY A 131 6.57 11.44 18.85
CA GLY A 131 7.47 11.39 17.69
C GLY A 131 7.21 10.17 16.78
N PRO A 132 7.94 10.05 15.65
CA PRO A 132 7.71 9.00 14.65
C PRO A 132 7.65 7.63 15.32
N ASN A 133 6.49 6.99 15.23
CA ASN A 133 6.23 5.70 15.85
C ASN A 133 7.06 4.63 15.10
N LEU A 134 7.94 3.93 15.81
CA LEU A 134 8.92 2.96 15.29
C LEU A 134 8.29 1.61 14.90
N ASN A 135 7.04 1.62 14.42
CA ASN A 135 6.26 0.43 14.08
C ASN A 135 5.82 0.41 12.60
N SER A 136 6.54 1.14 11.74
CA SER A 136 6.21 1.21 10.31
C SER A 136 6.44 -0.13 9.65
N MET A 137 7.54 -0.83 9.97
CA MET A 137 7.77 -2.19 9.46
C MET A 137 6.65 -3.15 9.87
N GLN A 138 6.16 -3.06 11.11
CA GLN A 138 5.05 -3.90 11.60
C GLN A 138 3.74 -3.63 10.85
N SER A 139 3.46 -2.36 10.51
CA SER A 139 2.32 -1.99 9.67
C SER A 139 2.46 -2.59 8.26
N ILE A 140 3.66 -2.57 7.68
CA ILE A 140 3.90 -3.19 6.37
C ILE A 140 3.79 -4.72 6.42
N PHE A 141 4.28 -5.36 7.47
CA PHE A 141 4.08 -6.79 7.66
C PHE A 141 2.60 -7.15 7.78
N THR A 142 1.82 -6.32 8.46
CA THR A 142 0.36 -6.48 8.53
C THR A 142 -0.27 -6.35 7.13
N LEU A 143 0.14 -5.36 6.34
CA LEU A 143 -0.27 -5.22 4.95
C LEU A 143 0.07 -6.45 4.11
N PHE A 144 1.25 -7.03 4.28
CA PHE A 144 1.64 -8.26 3.59
C PHE A 144 0.69 -9.43 3.90
N GLU A 145 0.30 -9.62 5.17
CA GLU A 145 -0.64 -10.69 5.53
C GLU A 145 -2.01 -10.51 4.84
N TYR A 146 -2.49 -9.26 4.72
CA TYR A 146 -3.71 -8.95 3.96
C TYR A 146 -3.56 -9.25 2.47
N LEU A 147 -2.43 -8.88 1.87
CA LEU A 147 -2.14 -9.17 0.46
C LEU A 147 -2.05 -10.68 0.20
N ARG A 148 -1.49 -11.45 1.14
CA ARG A 148 -1.47 -12.91 1.06
C ARG A 148 -2.89 -13.49 1.10
N GLY A 149 -3.75 -12.97 1.98
CA GLY A 149 -5.16 -13.35 2.03
C GLY A 149 -5.90 -13.05 0.72
N LEU A 150 -5.68 -11.85 0.16
CA LEU A 150 -6.23 -11.48 -1.16
C LEU A 150 -5.74 -12.40 -2.28
N ALA A 151 -4.45 -12.74 -2.30
CA ALA A 151 -3.90 -13.66 -3.30
C ALA A 151 -4.57 -15.04 -3.22
N SER A 152 -4.79 -15.56 -2.01
CA SER A 152 -5.50 -16.84 -1.82
C SER A 152 -6.95 -16.79 -2.32
N ILE A 153 -7.66 -15.68 -2.08
CA ILE A 153 -9.03 -15.48 -2.59
C ILE A 153 -9.04 -15.43 -4.13
N ILE A 154 -8.09 -14.71 -4.72
CA ILE A 154 -7.93 -14.62 -6.18
C ILE A 154 -7.67 -16.00 -6.76
N GLU A 155 -6.81 -16.81 -6.14
CA GLU A 155 -6.48 -18.16 -6.60
C GLU A 155 -7.71 -19.08 -6.59
N VAL A 156 -8.47 -19.08 -5.50
CA VAL A 156 -9.69 -19.92 -5.36
C VAL A 156 -10.81 -19.44 -6.30
N SER A 157 -10.89 -18.14 -6.58
CA SER A 157 -12.01 -17.54 -7.32
C SER A 157 -11.63 -17.06 -8.72
N LYS A 158 -10.49 -17.52 -9.26
CA LYS A 158 -9.84 -16.93 -10.44
C LYS A 158 -10.79 -16.79 -11.63
N ASP A 159 -11.47 -17.86 -12.02
CA ASP A 159 -12.32 -17.88 -13.21
C ASP A 159 -13.57 -17.00 -13.04
N TRP A 160 -14.12 -16.96 -11.83
CA TRP A 160 -15.31 -16.17 -11.51
C TRP A 160 -14.98 -14.68 -11.47
N LEU A 161 -13.85 -14.30 -10.86
CA LEU A 161 -13.40 -12.90 -10.81
C LEU A 161 -12.97 -12.39 -12.19
N ALA A 162 -12.34 -13.24 -13.01
CA ALA A 162 -11.97 -12.91 -14.39
C ALA A 162 -13.20 -12.69 -15.30
N SER A 163 -14.31 -13.39 -15.00
CA SER A 163 -15.58 -13.22 -15.71
C SER A 163 -16.45 -12.09 -15.14
N GLY A 164 -16.15 -11.64 -13.92
CA GLY A 164 -16.94 -10.68 -13.17
C GLY A 164 -16.48 -9.22 -13.29
N PRO A 165 -17.11 -8.31 -12.51
CA PRO A 165 -16.80 -6.87 -12.54
C PRO A 165 -15.36 -6.53 -12.13
N PHE A 166 -14.73 -7.36 -11.30
CA PHE A 166 -13.35 -7.15 -10.83
C PHE A 166 -12.27 -7.53 -11.86
N ARG A 167 -12.61 -8.04 -13.04
CA ARG A 167 -11.64 -8.37 -14.10
C ARG A 167 -10.72 -7.20 -14.46
N VAL A 168 -11.25 -5.97 -14.44
CA VAL A 168 -10.48 -4.74 -14.72
C VAL A 168 -9.45 -4.44 -13.63
N VAL A 169 -9.72 -4.85 -12.39
CA VAL A 169 -8.79 -4.75 -11.26
C VAL A 169 -7.69 -5.82 -11.36
N LEU A 170 -8.04 -7.02 -11.83
CA LEU A 170 -7.11 -8.15 -11.93
C LEU A 170 -6.21 -8.10 -13.15
N GLY A 171 -6.75 -7.84 -14.34
CA GLY A 171 -6.02 -7.89 -15.63
C GLY A 171 -4.90 -6.85 -15.76
N THR A 172 -4.73 -6.05 -14.73
CA THR A 172 -3.77 -4.97 -14.69
C THR A 172 -2.55 -5.37 -13.83
N PHE A 173 -2.58 -6.53 -13.17
CA PHE A 173 -1.38 -7.21 -12.65
C PHE A 173 -0.71 -8.13 -13.70
N ASP A 174 -1.35 -8.35 -14.84
CA ASP A 174 -0.80 -9.18 -15.93
C ASP A 174 0.56 -8.66 -16.43
N ASP A 175 0.75 -7.33 -16.40
CA ASP A 175 1.99 -6.68 -16.82
C ASP A 175 3.24 -7.17 -16.07
N TYR A 176 3.10 -7.60 -14.81
CA TYR A 176 4.21 -8.15 -14.03
C TYR A 176 4.79 -9.44 -14.60
N THR A 177 4.03 -10.13 -15.45
CA THR A 177 4.43 -11.42 -16.03
C THR A 177 5.21 -11.29 -17.33
N THR A 178 5.31 -10.06 -17.87
CA THR A 178 5.77 -9.85 -19.26
C THR A 178 7.26 -9.51 -19.41
N ASP A 179 7.99 -9.30 -18.31
CA ASP A 179 9.43 -8.91 -18.24
C ASP A 179 9.86 -7.77 -19.21
N ASN A 180 8.88 -6.99 -19.68
CA ASN A 180 9.03 -6.01 -20.76
C ASN A 180 8.86 -4.60 -20.22
N TRP A 181 9.75 -4.19 -19.32
CA TRP A 181 9.76 -2.83 -18.77
C TRP A 181 11.13 -2.18 -18.90
N ARG A 182 11.13 -0.85 -19.00
CA ARG A 182 12.35 -0.06 -19.08
C ARG A 182 12.25 1.14 -18.16
N ILE A 183 13.22 1.25 -17.27
CA ILE A 183 13.36 2.42 -16.40
C ILE A 183 13.85 3.59 -17.25
N THR A 184 13.09 4.67 -17.29
CA THR A 184 13.42 5.90 -18.02
C THR A 184 14.29 6.84 -17.18
N ASN A 185 14.12 6.80 -15.85
CA ASN A 185 14.90 7.60 -14.91
C ASN A 185 16.30 7.00 -14.70
N ALA A 186 17.33 7.69 -15.19
CA ALA A 186 18.72 7.21 -15.12
C ALA A 186 19.24 7.04 -13.69
N ASP A 187 18.83 7.92 -12.76
CA ASP A 187 19.24 7.87 -11.37
C ASP A 187 18.62 6.66 -10.64
N ALA A 188 17.32 6.41 -10.84
CA ALA A 188 16.66 5.21 -10.33
C ALA A 188 17.26 3.93 -10.94
N ALA A 189 17.51 3.92 -12.25
CA ALA A 189 18.13 2.78 -12.93
C ALA A 189 19.53 2.49 -12.37
N GLN A 190 20.34 3.53 -12.13
CA GLN A 190 21.67 3.35 -11.52
C GLN A 190 21.57 2.81 -10.10
N ALA A 191 20.63 3.31 -9.29
CA ALA A 191 20.44 2.88 -7.92
C ALA A 191 20.02 1.41 -7.82
N LEU A 192 19.08 0.95 -8.66
CA LEU A 192 18.66 -0.46 -8.70
C LEU A 192 19.76 -1.37 -9.27
N ASN A 193 20.51 -0.92 -10.28
CA ASN A 193 21.65 -1.68 -10.79
C ASN A 193 22.73 -1.92 -9.72
N ARG A 194 22.95 -0.95 -8.81
CA ARG A 194 23.85 -1.15 -7.64
C ARG A 194 23.34 -2.25 -6.71
N LEU A 195 22.02 -2.38 -6.51
CA LEU A 195 21.45 -3.48 -5.73
C LEU A 195 21.68 -4.83 -6.41
N THR A 196 21.51 -4.90 -7.73
CA THR A 196 21.76 -6.11 -8.52
C THR A 196 23.21 -6.56 -8.41
N ILE A 197 24.16 -5.64 -8.62
CA ILE A 197 25.60 -5.93 -8.49
C ILE A 197 25.91 -6.44 -7.07
N LEU A 198 25.42 -5.75 -6.05
CA LEU A 198 25.67 -6.13 -4.66
C LEU A 198 25.09 -7.50 -4.31
N ASN A 199 23.89 -7.81 -4.82
CA ASN A 199 23.28 -9.12 -4.66
C ASN A 199 24.13 -10.22 -5.31
N ASP A 200 24.66 -9.98 -6.50
CA ASP A 200 25.49 -10.94 -7.22
C ASP A 200 26.87 -11.14 -6.53
N GLU A 201 27.48 -10.08 -6.00
CA GLU A 201 28.73 -10.14 -5.23
C GLU A 201 28.57 -10.95 -3.93
N PHE A 202 27.50 -10.71 -3.18
CA PHE A 202 27.19 -11.47 -1.97
C PHE A 202 26.83 -12.92 -2.30
N ASN A 203 26.12 -13.16 -3.40
CA ASN A 203 25.82 -14.51 -3.86
C ASN A 203 27.09 -15.29 -4.23
N ALA A 204 28.03 -14.66 -4.94
CA ALA A 204 29.29 -15.28 -5.35
C ALA A 204 30.23 -15.66 -4.18
N SER A 205 30.11 -14.94 -3.07
CA SER A 205 30.91 -15.18 -1.85
C SER A 205 30.21 -16.10 -0.83
N SER A 206 29.01 -16.58 -1.13
CA SER A 206 28.16 -17.30 -0.17
C SER A 206 28.16 -18.82 -0.34
N SER A 207 27.78 -19.52 0.74
CA SER A 207 27.60 -20.97 0.74
C SER A 207 26.34 -21.39 -0.05
N ALA A 208 26.28 -22.66 -0.50
CA ALA A 208 25.16 -23.19 -1.29
C ALA A 208 23.78 -23.08 -0.60
N THR A 209 23.74 -23.05 0.73
CA THR A 209 22.51 -22.89 1.53
C THR A 209 21.88 -21.49 1.42
N GLU A 210 22.64 -20.46 1.06
CA GLU A 210 22.16 -19.08 0.91
C GLU A 210 21.73 -18.74 -0.54
N LEU A 211 21.92 -19.65 -1.50
CA LEU A 211 21.59 -19.40 -2.92
C LEU A 211 20.11 -19.04 -3.15
N SER A 212 19.21 -19.65 -2.36
CA SER A 212 17.76 -19.37 -2.45
C SER A 212 17.44 -17.93 -2.06
N LYS A 213 18.14 -17.39 -1.05
CA LYS A 213 17.98 -16.03 -0.55
C LYS A 213 18.30 -14.99 -1.61
N PHE A 214 19.43 -15.15 -2.30
CA PHE A 214 19.84 -14.21 -3.36
C PHE A 214 18.96 -14.31 -4.60
N ALA A 215 18.38 -15.48 -4.90
CA ALA A 215 17.35 -15.62 -5.93
C ALA A 215 16.07 -14.86 -5.54
N THR A 216 15.64 -14.94 -4.28
CA THR A 216 14.51 -14.16 -3.76
C THR A 216 14.76 -12.66 -3.85
N ASN A 217 15.95 -12.18 -3.46
CA ASN A 217 16.33 -10.77 -3.57
C ASN A 217 16.38 -10.28 -5.02
N LYS A 218 16.95 -11.08 -5.93
CA LYS A 218 16.97 -10.78 -7.37
C LYS A 218 15.56 -10.59 -7.94
N ARG A 219 14.63 -11.46 -7.54
CA ARG A 219 13.21 -11.32 -7.92
C ARG A 219 12.58 -10.04 -7.36
N ALA A 220 12.85 -9.70 -6.09
CA ALA A 220 12.36 -8.47 -5.49
C ALA A 220 12.90 -7.21 -6.19
N ILE A 221 14.17 -7.23 -6.62
CA ILE A 221 14.79 -6.15 -7.40
C ILE A 221 14.13 -6.03 -8.79
N SER A 222 13.95 -7.12 -9.52
CA SER A 222 13.26 -7.13 -10.82
C SER A 222 11.82 -6.54 -10.71
N LEU A 223 11.09 -6.91 -9.65
CA LEU A 223 9.77 -6.31 -9.38
C LEU A 223 9.87 -4.81 -9.05
N LEU A 224 10.95 -4.34 -8.40
CA LEU A 224 11.16 -2.90 -8.19
C LEU A 224 11.38 -2.19 -9.52
N GLU A 225 12.20 -2.75 -10.39
CA GLU A 225 12.45 -2.18 -11.72
C GLU A 225 11.15 -2.00 -12.51
N PHE A 226 10.24 -2.97 -12.42
CA PHE A 226 8.88 -2.84 -12.97
C PHE A 226 8.14 -1.64 -12.37
N CYS A 227 8.11 -1.53 -11.04
CA CYS A 227 7.43 -0.43 -10.37
C CYS A 227 8.01 0.94 -10.75
N TYR A 228 9.33 1.06 -10.83
CA TYR A 228 10.02 2.28 -11.25
C TYR A 228 9.81 2.58 -12.75
N ALA A 229 9.69 1.58 -13.60
CA ALA A 229 9.40 1.76 -15.03
C ALA A 229 7.96 2.22 -15.30
N LYS A 230 7.01 1.81 -14.47
CA LYS A 230 5.63 2.30 -14.51
C LYS A 230 5.48 3.73 -13.96
N GLN A 231 6.53 4.31 -13.38
CA GLN A 231 6.56 5.70 -12.98
C GLN A 231 7.04 6.60 -14.12
N ASN A 232 6.18 7.56 -14.50
CA ASN A 232 6.67 8.77 -15.15
C ASN A 232 7.26 9.67 -14.05
N PHE A 233 8.56 9.57 -13.77
CA PHE A 233 9.24 10.67 -13.11
C PHE A 233 9.31 11.84 -14.10
N PRO A 234 8.59 12.95 -13.91
CA PRO A 234 8.92 14.14 -14.68
C PRO A 234 10.37 14.50 -14.34
N PRO A 235 11.24 14.77 -15.34
CA PRO A 235 12.49 15.45 -15.05
C PRO A 235 12.14 16.78 -14.37
N ALA A 236 12.94 17.21 -13.40
CA ALA A 236 12.73 18.47 -12.69
C ALA A 236 12.56 19.61 -13.72
N LEU A 237 11.33 20.05 -13.94
CA LEU A 237 10.97 21.07 -14.92
C LEU A 237 9.98 22.05 -14.28
N THR A 238 10.21 23.30 -14.65
CA THR A 238 9.65 24.55 -14.13
C THR A 238 8.13 24.65 -14.22
N ASP A 239 7.58 25.50 -13.36
CA ASP A 239 6.17 25.63 -12.93
C ASP A 239 5.08 25.60 -14.03
N GLU A 240 5.39 25.91 -15.29
CA GLU A 240 4.38 25.96 -16.37
C GLU A 240 3.99 24.60 -16.95
N THR A 241 4.85 23.57 -16.84
CA THR A 241 4.53 22.22 -17.38
C THR A 241 3.63 21.39 -16.47
N LEU A 242 3.55 21.74 -15.18
CA LEU A 242 2.78 21.05 -14.14
C LEU A 242 1.28 21.00 -14.46
N ALA A 243 0.71 22.07 -15.04
CA ALA A 243 -0.73 22.15 -15.29
C ALA A 243 -1.19 21.24 -16.45
N GLN A 244 -0.33 21.02 -17.45
CA GLN A 244 -0.65 20.20 -18.62
C GLN A 244 -0.37 18.70 -18.34
N THR A 245 0.72 18.37 -17.64
CA THR A 245 0.99 16.98 -17.21
C THR A 245 0.07 16.51 -16.08
N ALA A 246 -0.42 17.40 -15.21
CA ALA A 246 -1.37 17.02 -14.16
C ALA A 246 -2.67 16.45 -14.72
N LYS A 247 -3.15 16.95 -15.88
CA LYS A 247 -4.35 16.45 -16.55
C LYS A 247 -4.15 15.05 -17.14
N ASP A 248 -3.00 14.80 -17.75
CA ASP A 248 -2.62 13.47 -18.29
C ASP A 248 -2.16 12.47 -17.20
N SER A 249 -1.72 12.96 -16.03
CA SER A 249 -1.29 12.13 -14.89
C SER A 249 -2.43 11.51 -14.08
N SER A 250 -3.67 11.93 -14.36
CA SER A 250 -4.87 11.50 -13.63
C SER A 250 -5.25 10.03 -13.89
N ASP A 251 -4.63 9.39 -14.90
CA ASP A 251 -4.82 7.97 -15.26
C ASP A 251 -3.71 7.03 -14.72
N ILE A 252 -2.76 7.53 -13.92
CA ILE A 252 -1.60 6.70 -13.50
C ILE A 252 -2.02 5.73 -12.39
N TYR A 253 -2.17 4.47 -12.76
CA TYR A 253 -2.26 3.34 -11.83
C TYR A 253 -1.11 3.32 -10.81
N ARG A 254 -1.42 3.29 -9.50
CA ARG A 254 -0.41 3.20 -8.42
C ARG A 254 -0.42 1.91 -7.61
N GLY A 255 -1.37 1.01 -7.83
CA GLY A 255 -1.44 -0.25 -7.09
C GLY A 255 -0.28 -1.21 -7.33
N HIS A 256 0.59 -0.98 -8.32
CA HIS A 256 1.81 -1.77 -8.50
C HIS A 256 2.75 -1.59 -7.30
N ILE A 257 2.69 -0.43 -6.65
CA ILE A 257 3.48 -0.16 -5.47
C ILE A 257 3.05 -1.10 -4.33
N VAL A 258 1.74 -1.25 -4.11
CA VAL A 258 1.19 -2.17 -3.10
C VAL A 258 1.36 -3.63 -3.53
N GLY A 259 1.09 -3.92 -4.81
CA GLY A 259 1.21 -5.25 -5.42
C GLY A 259 2.62 -5.82 -5.32
N TRP A 260 3.65 -4.97 -5.44
CA TRP A 260 5.05 -5.37 -5.27
C TRP A 260 5.28 -6.17 -3.98
N LEU A 261 4.69 -5.74 -2.86
CA LEU A 261 4.88 -6.41 -1.58
C LEU A 261 4.28 -7.82 -1.57
N GLY A 262 3.08 -7.98 -2.16
CA GLY A 262 2.45 -9.29 -2.32
C GLY A 262 3.28 -10.19 -3.25
N MET A 263 3.80 -9.63 -4.33
CA MET A 263 4.57 -10.35 -5.35
C MET A 263 5.99 -10.68 -4.92
N ALA A 264 6.63 -9.86 -4.09
CA ALA A 264 7.92 -10.14 -3.47
C ALA A 264 7.87 -11.39 -2.58
N GLY A 265 6.68 -11.80 -2.15
CA GLY A 265 6.38 -13.12 -1.59
C GLY A 265 6.86 -13.36 -0.16
N GLY A 266 6.41 -14.48 0.41
CA GLY A 266 6.65 -14.83 1.82
C GLY A 266 8.13 -14.99 2.16
N ASP A 267 8.93 -15.54 1.25
CA ASP A 267 10.36 -15.74 1.49
C ASP A 267 11.11 -14.42 1.68
N PHE A 268 10.78 -13.41 0.86
CA PHE A 268 11.39 -12.09 0.99
C PHE A 268 10.97 -11.43 2.31
N VAL A 269 9.68 -11.51 2.65
CA VAL A 269 9.19 -10.97 3.93
C VAL A 269 9.79 -11.70 5.13
N SER A 270 10.05 -13.01 5.03
CA SER A 270 10.78 -13.76 6.04
C SER A 270 12.20 -13.20 6.22
N GLN A 271 12.90 -12.87 5.14
CA GLN A 271 14.22 -12.24 5.21
C GLN A 271 14.16 -10.84 5.87
N LEU A 272 13.10 -10.06 5.60
CA LEU A 272 12.88 -8.78 6.28
C LEU A 272 12.61 -8.96 7.78
N ARG A 273 11.81 -9.95 8.18
CA ARG A 273 11.54 -10.27 9.60
C ARG A 273 12.82 -10.71 10.32
N GLN A 274 13.72 -11.40 9.62
CA GLN A 274 15.05 -11.76 10.11
C GLN A 274 16.04 -10.58 10.08
N SER A 275 15.59 -9.41 9.63
CA SER A 275 16.40 -8.22 9.46
C SER A 275 17.63 -8.48 8.58
N ASP A 276 17.49 -9.20 7.45
CA ASP A 276 18.60 -9.35 6.51
C ASP A 276 19.03 -7.99 5.93
N SER A 277 20.34 -7.72 5.90
CA SER A 277 20.83 -6.39 5.50
C SER A 277 20.48 -6.05 4.05
N LEU A 278 20.64 -7.01 3.13
CA LEU A 278 20.43 -6.76 1.71
C LEU A 278 18.93 -6.68 1.40
N SER A 279 18.11 -7.56 1.99
CA SER A 279 16.66 -7.47 1.85
C SER A 279 16.11 -6.16 2.42
N LEU A 280 16.61 -5.71 3.59
CA LEU A 280 16.25 -4.39 4.15
C LEU A 280 16.68 -3.24 3.24
N LEU A 281 17.86 -3.33 2.62
CA LEU A 281 18.31 -2.32 1.65
C LEU A 281 17.41 -2.30 0.41
N ILE A 282 17.03 -3.45 -0.16
CA ILE A 282 16.06 -3.53 -1.26
C ILE A 282 14.72 -2.92 -0.82
N PHE A 283 14.28 -3.23 0.39
CA PHE A 283 13.03 -2.75 0.95
C PHE A 283 13.01 -1.23 1.19
N VAL A 284 14.15 -0.61 1.51
CA VAL A 284 14.31 0.85 1.55
C VAL A 284 14.00 1.50 0.20
N HIS A 285 14.39 0.86 -0.92
CA HIS A 285 14.07 1.39 -2.25
C HIS A 285 12.57 1.27 -2.56
N TRP A 286 11.91 0.20 -2.11
CA TRP A 286 10.45 0.11 -2.17
C TRP A 286 9.77 1.20 -1.34
N ALA A 287 10.27 1.49 -0.14
CA ALA A 287 9.70 2.49 0.76
C ALA A 287 9.64 3.90 0.13
N ILE A 288 10.58 4.25 -0.76
CA ILE A 288 10.54 5.50 -1.53
C ILE A 288 9.28 5.57 -2.40
N LEU A 289 8.89 4.44 -3.00
CA LEU A 289 7.72 4.38 -3.88
C LEU A 289 6.43 4.71 -3.13
N LEU A 290 6.35 4.45 -1.81
CA LEU A 290 5.21 4.82 -0.97
C LEU A 290 4.96 6.34 -0.93
N GLY A 291 5.98 7.17 -1.19
CA GLY A 291 5.79 8.61 -1.35
C GLY A 291 4.80 8.96 -2.46
N ASN A 292 4.69 8.12 -3.49
CA ASN A 292 3.70 8.30 -4.55
C ASN A 292 2.28 7.96 -4.11
N LEU A 293 2.09 7.39 -2.93
CA LEU A 293 0.78 7.11 -2.37
C LEU A 293 0.32 8.24 -1.43
N GLU A 294 1.13 9.24 -1.09
CA GLU A 294 0.82 10.26 -0.07
C GLU A 294 -0.46 11.07 -0.28
N ASN A 295 -0.93 11.16 -1.53
CA ASN A 295 -2.22 11.79 -1.84
C ASN A 295 -3.43 10.99 -1.31
N PHE A 296 -3.22 9.73 -0.92
CA PHE A 296 -4.23 8.91 -0.27
C PHE A 296 -4.23 9.16 1.23
N TRP A 297 -5.41 9.42 1.78
CA TRP A 297 -5.56 9.72 3.20
C TRP A 297 -5.07 8.61 4.15
N TRP A 298 -4.98 7.37 3.64
CA TRP A 298 -4.55 6.18 4.38
C TRP A 298 -3.03 5.92 4.34
N SER A 299 -2.24 6.64 3.52
CA SER A 299 -0.80 6.34 3.29
C SER A 299 0.17 7.29 4.00
N HIS A 300 -0.34 8.22 4.82
CA HIS A 300 0.36 9.44 5.24
C HIS A 300 1.77 9.22 5.80
N ASN A 301 2.76 9.86 5.18
CA ASN A 301 4.19 9.87 5.53
C ASN A 301 4.85 8.48 5.67
N SER A 302 4.17 7.42 5.23
CA SER A 302 4.61 6.02 5.40
C SER A 302 5.98 5.76 4.76
N GLY A 303 6.24 6.33 3.58
CA GLY A 303 7.52 6.17 2.88
C GLY A 303 8.70 6.75 3.65
N LYS A 304 8.61 8.03 4.07
CA LYS A 304 9.69 8.70 4.80
C LYS A 304 9.97 8.05 6.16
N VAL A 305 8.92 7.73 6.92
CA VAL A 305 9.07 7.08 8.24
C VAL A 305 9.68 5.69 8.08
N LEU A 306 9.23 4.90 7.10
CA LEU A 306 9.78 3.57 6.84
C LEU A 306 11.24 3.63 6.40
N VAL A 307 11.62 4.57 5.52
CA VAL A 307 13.04 4.78 5.15
C VAL A 307 13.88 5.12 6.37
N ALA A 308 13.39 6.00 7.26
CA ALA A 308 14.11 6.37 8.48
C ALA A 308 14.28 5.17 9.44
N GLU A 309 13.23 4.38 9.62
CA GLU A 309 13.24 3.20 10.49
C GLU A 309 14.23 2.14 9.99
N ILE A 310 14.18 1.80 8.69
CA ILE A 310 15.09 0.80 8.12
C ILE A 310 16.54 1.31 8.08
N ALA A 311 16.75 2.59 7.75
CA ALA A 311 18.08 3.19 7.77
C ALA A 311 18.69 3.12 9.18
N GLY A 312 17.91 3.42 10.22
CA GLY A 312 18.34 3.29 11.61
C GLY A 312 18.81 1.87 11.94
N VAL A 313 18.09 0.83 11.50
CA VAL A 313 18.50 -0.57 11.67
C VAL A 313 19.80 -0.88 10.92
N LEU A 314 19.92 -0.42 9.67
CA LEU A 314 21.08 -0.70 8.82
C LEU A 314 22.35 0.03 9.29
N HIS A 315 22.26 1.27 9.79
CA HIS A 315 23.41 2.05 10.24
C HIS A 315 24.12 1.42 11.43
N THR A 316 23.42 0.64 12.26
CA THR A 316 24.05 -0.13 13.35
C THR A 316 25.05 -1.19 12.87
N ARG A 317 25.06 -1.49 11.56
CA ARG A 317 25.89 -2.53 10.94
C ARG A 317 27.18 -1.99 10.32
N GLY A 318 27.40 -0.67 10.36
CA GLY A 318 28.63 -0.02 9.88
C GLY A 318 28.39 1.09 8.84
N GLU A 319 29.41 1.91 8.63
CA GLU A 319 29.38 3.10 7.75
C GLU A 319 29.04 2.76 6.30
N GLU A 320 29.39 1.56 5.83
CA GLU A 320 29.04 1.08 4.49
C GLU A 320 27.52 1.07 4.25
N TRP A 321 26.72 0.80 5.28
CA TRP A 321 25.27 0.78 5.18
C TRP A 321 24.66 2.18 5.23
N GLU A 322 25.34 3.13 5.87
CA GLU A 322 24.97 4.54 5.78
C GLU A 322 25.17 5.09 4.36
N GLU A 323 26.29 4.76 3.73
CA GLU A 323 26.55 5.06 2.33
C GLU A 323 25.48 4.46 1.42
N ARG A 324 25.20 3.16 1.58
CA ARG A 324 24.24 2.42 0.74
C ARG A 324 22.81 2.94 0.85
N THR A 325 22.41 3.44 2.03
CA THR A 325 21.07 4.02 2.24
C THR A 325 20.98 5.50 1.86
N ARG A 326 22.11 6.17 1.58
CA ARG A 326 22.14 7.62 1.31
C ARG A 326 21.23 8.03 0.17
N TRP A 327 21.25 7.30 -0.94
CA TRP A 327 20.41 7.62 -2.10
C TRP A 327 18.93 7.67 -1.72
N ALA A 328 18.44 6.63 -1.04
CA ALA A 328 17.05 6.53 -0.61
C ALA A 328 16.67 7.61 0.40
N ARG A 329 17.52 7.87 1.40
CA ARG A 329 17.34 8.95 2.38
C ARG A 329 17.25 10.32 1.69
N GLY A 330 18.07 10.56 0.68
CA GLY A 330 18.03 11.78 -0.13
C GLY A 330 16.70 11.97 -0.86
N LYS A 331 16.13 10.88 -1.41
CA LYS A 331 14.83 10.91 -2.12
C LYS A 331 13.65 11.30 -1.23
N VAL A 332 13.72 11.06 0.07
CA VAL A 332 12.66 11.39 1.04
C VAL A 332 13.01 12.59 1.94
N GLY A 333 14.10 13.31 1.66
CA GLY A 333 14.52 14.49 2.42
C GLY A 333 14.93 14.18 3.87
N LEU A 334 15.80 13.18 4.05
CA LEU A 334 16.40 12.76 5.33
C LEU A 334 17.94 12.95 5.37
N LEU A 335 18.48 13.79 4.48
CA LEU A 335 19.91 14.16 4.42
C LEU A 335 20.13 15.61 4.79
#